data_AF-A0ABD5SF27-F1
#
_entry.id   AF-A0ABD5SF27-F1
#
_cell.length_a   1.000
_cell.length_b   1.000
_cell.length_c   1.000
_cell.angle_alpha   90.00
_cell.angle_beta   90.00
_cell.angle_gamma   90.00
#
_symmetry.space_group_name_H-M   'P 1'
#
loop_
_entity.id
_entity.type
_entity.pdbx_description
1 polymer ?
#
loop_
_entity_poly.entity_id
_entity_poly.type
_entity_poly.pdbx_seq_one_letter_code
_entity_poly.pdbx_strand_id
1 'polypeptide(L)'
;MLDGLPLVPDGTAIPPLPYLVAVLLAAVSVAVAVRRQRPRVTGRHVLALVPWIALGAGFHVLYVVDALPPFVAPLGGSPTVYLVVGTLAAAVWVVADAAA
;
A
#
# COMPACT_ATOMS: atom_id res chain seq x y z
N MET A 1 4.02 -7.89 15.44
CA MET A 1 3.68 -8.12 16.87
C MET A 1 3.39 -6.79 17.57
N LEU A 2 2.36 -6.05 17.13
CA LEU A 2 1.89 -4.84 17.82
C LEU A 2 0.42 -4.98 18.28
N ASP A 3 -0.31 -5.97 17.76
CA ASP A 3 -1.63 -6.36 18.22
C ASP A 3 -1.56 -6.73 19.72
N GLY A 4 -2.24 -5.95 20.56
CA GLY A 4 -2.24 -6.14 22.02
C GLY A 4 -1.52 -5.07 22.84
N LEU A 5 -0.91 -4.05 22.21
CA LEU A 5 -0.53 -2.84 22.95
C LEU A 5 -1.80 -2.01 23.24
N PRO A 6 -2.08 -1.61 24.50
CA PRO A 6 -3.34 -0.97 24.89
C PRO A 6 -3.60 0.42 24.28
N LEU A 7 -2.74 0.88 23.35
CA LEU A 7 -2.75 2.24 22.80
C LEU A 7 -2.75 2.29 21.25
N VAL A 8 -2.87 1.16 20.55
CA VAL A 8 -2.92 1.15 19.07
C VAL A 8 -4.27 0.63 18.56
N PRO A 9 -4.79 1.18 17.44
CA PRO A 9 -5.99 0.66 16.82
C PRO A 9 -5.84 -0.82 16.45
N ASP A 10 -6.96 -1.55 16.51
CA ASP A 10 -7.02 -2.92 16.03
C ASP A 10 -6.52 -3.03 14.58
N GLY A 11 -5.78 -4.11 14.33
CA GLY A 11 -5.15 -4.36 13.04
C GLY A 11 -3.88 -3.54 12.78
N THR A 12 -3.28 -2.92 13.81
CA THR A 12 -1.92 -2.38 13.74
C THR A 12 -0.90 -3.51 13.82
N ALA A 13 -0.40 -3.93 12.66
CA ALA A 13 0.53 -5.04 12.54
C ALA A 13 1.64 -4.75 11.52
N ILE A 14 2.87 -5.01 11.95
CA ILE A 14 4.04 -5.09 11.07
C ILE A 14 4.12 -6.54 10.54
N PRO A 15 4.23 -6.74 9.22
CA PRO A 15 4.26 -8.06 8.61
C PRO A 15 5.52 -8.83 9.00
N PRO A 16 5.52 -10.16 8.82
CA PRO A 16 6.74 -10.96 8.92
C PRO A 16 7.85 -10.42 8.02
N LEU A 17 9.10 -10.61 8.45
CA LEU A 17 10.29 -10.02 7.81
C LEU A 17 10.35 -10.20 6.28
N PRO A 18 10.01 -11.38 5.69
CA PRO A 18 10.06 -11.54 4.23
C PRO A 18 9.12 -10.60 3.49
N TYR A 19 7.89 -10.42 3.99
CA TYR A 19 6.90 -9.49 3.43
C TYR A 19 7.36 -8.05 3.61
N LEU A 20 7.87 -7.71 4.78
CA LEU A 20 8.38 -6.36 5.06
C LEU A 20 9.48 -5.96 4.07
N VAL A 21 10.47 -6.83 3.87
CA VAL A 21 11.57 -6.59 2.94
C VAL A 21 11.04 -6.42 1.51
N ALA A 22 10.14 -7.30 1.07
CA ALA A 22 9.55 -7.21 -0.26
C ALA A 22 8.78 -5.89 -0.48
N VAL A 23 7.95 -5.49 0.48
CA VAL A 23 7.18 -4.23 0.42
C VAL A 23 8.11 -3.01 0.40
N LEU A 24 9.15 -2.99 1.24
CA LEU A 24 10.11 -1.89 1.28
C LEU A 24 10.92 -1.78 -0.02
N LEU A 25 11.38 -2.90 -0.57
CA LEU A 25 12.10 -2.90 -1.85
C LEU A 25 11.21 -2.39 -2.99
N ALA A 26 9.94 -2.83 -3.04
CA ALA A 26 8.99 -2.34 -4.02
C ALA A 26 8.75 -0.82 -3.87
N ALA A 27 8.49 -0.36 -2.64
CA ALA A 27 8.25 1.05 -2.35
C ALA A 27 9.45 1.94 -2.74
N VAL A 28 10.67 1.54 -2.36
CA VAL A 28 11.90 2.25 -2.71
C VAL A 28 12.10 2.29 -4.23
N SER A 29 11.89 1.17 -4.92
CA SER A 29 12.05 1.09 -6.38
C SER A 29 11.09 2.04 -7.10
N VAL A 30 9.82 2.03 -6.70
CA VAL A 30 8.80 2.92 -7.27
C VAL A 30 9.09 4.38 -6.93
N ALA A 31 9.50 4.69 -5.70
CA ALA A 31 9.87 6.05 -5.31
C ALA A 31 11.05 6.57 -6.14
N VAL A 32 12.05 5.73 -6.43
CA VAL A 32 13.16 6.09 -7.33
C VAL A 32 12.65 6.35 -8.75
N ALA A 33 11.74 5.52 -9.27
CA ALA A 33 11.18 5.71 -10.61
C ALA A 33 10.38 7.03 -10.70
N VAL A 34 9.49 7.29 -9.74
CA VAL A 34 8.73 8.55 -9.66
C VAL A 34 9.68 9.76 -9.59
N ARG A 35 10.75 9.69 -8.79
CA ARG A 35 11.74 10.77 -8.69
C ARG A 35 12.49 11.03 -9.99
N ARG A 36 12.73 9.99 -10.79
CA ARG A 36 13.42 10.09 -12.09
C ARG A 36 12.52 10.65 -13.17
N GLN A 37 11.28 10.17 -13.26
CA GLN A 37 10.31 10.62 -14.26
C GLN A 37 9.73 12.01 -13.96
N ARG A 38 9.60 12.37 -12.68
CA ARG A 38 8.95 13.61 -12.22
C ARG A 38 7.57 13.83 -12.88
N PRO A 39 6.66 12.83 -12.81
CA PRO A 39 5.36 12.93 -13.44
C PRO A 39 4.59 14.14 -12.92
N ARG A 40 3.89 14.84 -13.82
CA ARG A 40 3.10 16.02 -13.45
C ARG A 40 1.85 15.60 -12.69
N VAL A 41 1.72 16.07 -11.44
CA VAL A 41 0.50 15.87 -10.65
C VAL A 41 -0.56 16.90 -11.06
N THR A 42 -1.74 16.44 -11.46
CA THR A 42 -2.89 17.30 -11.81
C THR A 42 -4.12 16.90 -11.00
N GLY A 43 -5.18 17.72 -11.02
CA GLY A 43 -6.45 17.39 -10.34
C GLY A 43 -7.04 16.04 -10.77
N ARG A 44 -6.85 15.64 -12.04
CA ARG A 44 -7.28 14.32 -12.53
C ARG A 44 -6.53 13.17 -11.84
N HIS A 45 -5.24 13.34 -11.55
CA HIS A 45 -4.45 12.35 -10.82
C HIS A 45 -4.93 12.21 -9.37
N VAL A 46 -5.28 13.33 -8.72
CA VAL A 46 -5.84 13.30 -7.37
C VAL A 46 -7.18 12.55 -7.34
N LEU A 47 -8.08 12.82 -8.29
CA LEU A 47 -9.33 12.08 -8.41
C LEU A 47 -9.10 10.59 -8.69
N ALA A 48 -8.07 10.24 -9.45
CA ALA A 48 -7.70 8.86 -9.72
C ALA A 48 -7.20 8.09 -8.47
N LEU A 49 -6.93 8.76 -7.35
CA LEU A 49 -6.60 8.11 -6.08
C LEU A 49 -7.81 7.52 -5.36
N VAL A 50 -9.03 7.98 -5.65
CA VAL A 50 -10.27 7.50 -5.02
C VAL A 50 -10.42 5.98 -5.07
N PRO A 51 -10.31 5.31 -6.24
CA PRO A 51 -10.42 3.84 -6.28
C PRO A 51 -9.33 3.14 -5.47
N TRP A 52 -8.11 3.71 -5.37
CA TRP A 52 -7.03 3.15 -4.56
C TRP A 52 -7.33 3.26 -3.07
N ILE A 53 -7.92 4.37 -2.62
CA ILE A 53 -8.36 4.54 -1.24
C ILE A 53 -9.43 3.50 -0.89
N ALA A 54 -10.43 3.32 -1.76
CA ALA A 54 -11.48 2.32 -1.56
C ALA A 54 -10.92 0.89 -1.53
N LEU A 55 -9.97 0.58 -2.42
CA LEU A 55 -9.28 -0.71 -2.45
C LEU A 55 -8.54 -0.98 -1.13
N GLY A 56 -7.74 -0.02 -0.66
CA GLY A 56 -6.99 -0.16 0.59
C GLY A 56 -7.88 -0.27 1.82
N ALA A 57 -8.95 0.52 1.88
CA ALA A 57 -9.95 0.42 2.93
C ALA A 57 -10.63 -0.96 2.92
N GLY A 58 -11.12 -1.43 1.77
CA GLY A 58 -11.75 -2.74 1.65
C GLY A 58 -10.81 -3.89 2.04
N PHE A 59 -9.56 -3.84 1.59
CA PHE A 59 -8.55 -4.84 1.94
C PHE A 59 -8.24 -4.85 3.44
N HIS A 60 -8.10 -3.68 4.06
CA HIS A 60 -7.89 -3.56 5.50
C HIS A 60 -9.10 -4.04 6.31
N VAL A 61 -10.33 -3.76 5.86
CA VAL A 61 -11.55 -4.29 6.49
C VAL A 61 -11.54 -5.82 6.46
N LEU A 62 -11.24 -6.44 5.31
CA LEU A 62 -11.13 -7.89 5.20
C LEU A 62 -10.03 -8.47 6.11
N TYR A 63 -8.94 -7.74 6.33
CA TYR A 63 -7.92 -8.12 7.30
C TYR A 63 -8.46 -8.09 8.73
N VAL A 64 -9.12 -7.00 9.12
CA VAL A 64 -9.68 -6.83 10.48
C VAL A 64 -10.76 -7.85 10.81
N VAL A 65 -11.56 -8.29 9.82
CA VAL A 65 -12.59 -9.33 10.01
C VAL A 65 -12.09 -10.75 9.73
N ASP A 66 -10.77 -10.96 9.65
CA ASP A 66 -10.13 -12.27 9.40
C ASP A 66 -10.62 -12.99 8.13
N ALA A 67 -11.02 -12.22 7.11
CA ALA A 67 -11.56 -12.73 5.84
C ALA A 67 -10.54 -12.81 4.70
N LEU A 68 -9.26 -12.49 4.95
CA LEU A 68 -8.20 -12.58 3.95
C LEU A 68 -7.58 -13.98 3.90
N PRO A 69 -7.21 -14.47 2.69
CA PRO A 69 -6.38 -15.66 2.57
C PRO A 69 -5.05 -15.51 3.33
N PRO A 70 -4.50 -16.60 3.93
CA PRO A 70 -3.33 -16.51 4.81
C PRO A 70 -2.08 -15.89 4.17
N PHE A 71 -1.93 -16.02 2.85
CA PHE A 71 -0.76 -15.53 2.11
C PHE A 71 -0.85 -14.03 1.75
N VAL A 72 -2.02 -13.40 1.84
CA VAL A 72 -2.17 -11.94 1.65
C VAL A 72 -2.50 -11.21 2.94
N ALA A 73 -3.00 -11.91 3.96
CA ALA A 73 -3.30 -11.33 5.26
C ALA A 73 -2.16 -10.46 5.84
N PRO A 74 -0.87 -10.83 5.75
CA PRO A 74 0.22 -9.99 6.27
C PRO A 74 0.30 -8.59 5.66
N LEU A 75 -0.23 -8.40 4.45
CA LEU A 75 -0.24 -7.10 3.77
C LEU A 75 -1.36 -6.18 4.27
N GLY A 76 -2.34 -6.72 5.00
CA GLY A 76 -3.59 -6.04 5.35
C GLY A 76 -3.52 -5.22 6.63
N GLY A 77 -2.54 -5.48 7.49
CA GLY A 77 -2.32 -4.70 8.71
C GLY A 77 -1.95 -3.25 8.42
N SER A 78 -2.36 -2.33 9.30
CA SER A 78 -1.84 -0.97 9.31
C SER A 78 -0.45 -0.97 9.99
N PRO A 79 0.54 -0.20 9.49
CA PRO A 79 0.53 0.73 8.35
C PRO A 79 0.81 0.07 6.97
N THR A 80 1.04 -1.25 6.93
CA THR A 80 1.50 -2.00 5.76
C THR A 80 0.60 -1.85 4.55
N VAL A 81 -0.72 -1.93 4.76
CA VAL A 81 -1.72 -1.78 3.68
C VAL A 81 -1.59 -0.45 2.96
N TYR A 82 -1.32 0.65 3.68
CA TYR A 82 -1.14 1.97 3.08
C TYR A 82 0.10 2.00 2.20
N LEU A 83 1.20 1.39 2.66
CA LEU A 83 2.43 1.33 1.90
C LEU A 83 2.27 0.48 0.63
N VAL A 84 1.61 -0.68 0.73
CA VAL A 84 1.34 -1.56 -0.42
C VAL A 84 0.47 -0.86 -1.45
N VAL A 85 -0.69 -0.34 -1.06
CA VAL A 85 -1.66 0.28 -1.96
C VAL A 85 -1.09 1.56 -2.59
N GLY A 86 -0.42 2.40 -1.79
CA GLY A 86 0.25 3.58 -2.30
C GLY A 86 1.37 3.26 -3.28
N THR A 87 2.15 2.20 -3.01
CA THR A 87 3.20 1.73 -3.93
C THR A 87 2.60 1.22 -5.24
N LEU A 88 1.50 0.46 -5.20
CA LEU A 88 0.82 -0.02 -6.40
C LEU A 88 0.25 1.14 -7.23
N ALA A 89 -0.41 2.10 -6.59
CA ALA A 89 -0.94 3.29 -7.25
C ALA A 89 0.17 4.08 -7.96
N ALA A 90 1.29 4.31 -7.25
CA ALA A 90 2.44 5.01 -7.82
C ALA A 90 3.14 4.20 -8.93
N ALA A 91 3.21 2.88 -8.82
CA ALA A 91 3.75 2.01 -9.87
C ALA A 91 2.92 2.09 -11.15
N VAL A 92 1.59 2.00 -11.03
CA VAL A 92 0.67 2.14 -12.16
C VAL A 92 0.84 3.50 -12.83
N TRP A 93 1.02 4.55 -12.03
CA TRP A 93 1.28 5.88 -12.57
C TRP A 93 2.62 5.95 -13.34
N VAL A 94 3.71 5.44 -12.76
CA VAL A 94 5.04 5.38 -13.42
C VAL A 94 4.98 4.66 -14.77
N VAL A 95 4.21 3.58 -14.84
CA VAL A 95 4.02 2.82 -16.08
C VAL A 95 3.18 3.60 -17.08
N ALA A 96 2.09 4.25 -16.63
CA ALA A 96 1.23 5.05 -17.49
C ALA A 96 1.96 6.28 -18.06
N ASP A 97 2.79 6.94 -17.25
CA ASP A 97 3.61 8.09 -17.66
C ASP A 97 4.68 7.68 -18.69
N ALA A 98 5.30 6.50 -18.52
CA ALA A 98 6.27 5.97 -19.48
C ALA A 98 5.65 5.53 -20.82
N ALA A 99 4.33 5.33 -20.87
CA ALA A 99 3.61 4.91 -22.07
C ALA A 99 2.93 6.07 -22.83
N ALA A 100 2.98 7.29 -22.29
CA ALA A 100 2.39 8.50 -22.86
C ALA A 100 3.38 9.28 -23.74
#